data_AF-A0A8C0J1I5-F1
#
_entry.id   AF-A0A8C0J1I5-F1
#
_cell.length_a   1.000
_cell.length_b   1.000
_cell.length_c   1.000
_cell.angle_alpha   90.00
_cell.angle_beta   90.00
_cell.angle_gamma   90.00
#
_symmetry.space_group_name_H-M   'P 1'
#
loop_
_entity.id
_entity.type
_entity.pdbx_description
1 polymer ?
#
loop_
_entity_poly.entity_id
_entity_poly.type
_entity_poly.pdbx_seq_one_letter_code
_entity_poly.pdbx_strand_id
1 'polypeptide(L)'
;MVLSTVQSKNKKLKEDMKRALQELKSKMLKIRAYKEELLSALGEFLEEHFPLLEEDESAKKKKKSPAEEPTVQLVTLHEILERLINKLMSTPHEPYLTINDSFWPPYVELLLRYGIALRHPEDPNRIRLEAFHQ
;
A
#
# COMPACT_ATOMS: atom_id res chain seq x y z
N MET A 1 -9.57 52.43 -25.25
CA MET A 1 -9.78 51.16 -25.99
C MET A 1 -8.84 50.02 -25.51
N VAL A 2 -7.58 50.30 -25.19
CA VAL A 2 -6.63 49.25 -24.71
C VAL A 2 -6.98 48.72 -23.32
N LEU A 3 -7.34 49.58 -22.36
CA LEU A 3 -7.62 49.18 -20.98
C LEU A 3 -8.81 48.21 -20.84
N SER A 4 -9.91 48.45 -21.55
CA SER A 4 -11.09 47.58 -21.54
C SER A 4 -10.79 46.19 -22.13
N THR A 5 -9.92 46.14 -23.15
CA THR A 5 -9.46 44.89 -23.75
C THR A 5 -8.61 44.08 -22.77
N VAL A 6 -7.71 44.73 -22.03
CA VAL A 6 -6.89 44.08 -20.99
C VAL A 6 -7.77 43.57 -19.85
N GLN A 7 -8.75 44.34 -19.38
CA GLN A 7 -9.67 43.91 -18.32
C GLN A 7 -10.52 42.70 -18.74
N SER A 8 -11.03 42.69 -19.97
CA SER A 8 -11.78 41.55 -20.53
C SER A 8 -10.93 40.28 -20.60
N LYS A 9 -9.68 40.40 -21.09
CA LYS A 9 -8.73 39.27 -21.14
C LYS A 9 -8.41 38.73 -19.73
N ASN A 10 -8.20 39.60 -18.74
CA ASN A 10 -7.94 39.18 -17.36
C ASN A 10 -9.15 38.46 -16.73
N LYS A 11 -10.37 38.93 -17.00
CA LYS A 11 -11.59 38.26 -16.53
C LYS A 11 -11.71 36.86 -17.13
N LYS A 12 -11.53 36.72 -18.44
CA LYS A 12 -11.58 35.43 -19.13
C LYS A 12 -10.52 34.47 -18.60
N LEU A 13 -9.27 34.93 -18.43
CA LEU A 13 -8.19 34.12 -17.88
C LEU A 13 -8.52 33.60 -16.47
N LYS A 14 -9.13 34.43 -15.62
CA LYS A 14 -9.55 34.03 -14.27
C LYS A 14 -10.64 32.96 -14.30
N GLU A 15 -11.60 33.07 -15.22
CA GLU A 15 -12.66 32.08 -15.41
C GLU A 15 -12.12 30.75 -15.93
N ASP A 16 -11.20 30.79 -16.90
CA ASP A 16 -10.54 29.60 -17.45
C ASP A 16 -9.69 28.90 -16.39
N MET A 17 -8.93 29.65 -15.59
CA MET A 17 -8.15 29.11 -14.47
C MET A 17 -9.05 28.47 -13.41
N LYS A 18 -10.19 29.08 -13.09
CA LYS A 18 -11.17 28.51 -12.16
C LYS A 18 -11.74 27.19 -12.67
N ARG A 19 -12.07 27.13 -13.97
CA ARG A 19 -12.57 25.91 -14.61
C ARG A 19 -11.53 24.79 -14.58
N ALA A 20 -10.30 25.09 -14.99
CA ALA A 20 -9.19 24.13 -14.97
C ALA A 20 -8.93 23.58 -13.56
N LEU A 21 -8.96 24.44 -12.54
CA LEU A 21 -8.79 24.02 -11.14
C LEU A 21 -9.93 23.12 -10.66
N GLN A 22 -11.18 23.43 -11.03
CA GLN A 22 -12.33 22.59 -10.69
C GLN A 22 -12.26 21.21 -11.37
N GLU A 23 -11.87 21.16 -12.65
CA GLU A 23 -11.66 19.91 -13.36
C GLU A 23 -10.55 19.07 -12.72
N LEU A 24 -9.43 19.71 -12.34
CA LEU A 24 -8.34 19.03 -11.64
C LEU A 24 -8.79 18.47 -10.29
N LYS A 25 -9.56 19.26 -9.52
CA LYS A 25 -10.13 18.82 -8.24
C LYS A 25 -11.07 17.63 -8.43
N SER A 26 -11.93 17.66 -9.45
CA SER A 26 -12.83 16.54 -9.78
C SER A 26 -12.05 15.28 -10.14
N LYS A 27 -11.03 15.39 -10.99
CA LYS A 27 -10.16 14.26 -11.36
C LYS A 27 -9.45 13.67 -10.15
N MET A 28 -8.91 14.52 -9.27
CA MET A 28 -8.26 14.07 -8.03
C MET A 28 -9.22 13.30 -7.12
N LEU A 29 -10.47 13.75 -6.96
CA LEU A 29 -11.47 13.04 -6.17
C LEU A 29 -11.82 11.67 -6.77
N LYS A 30 -11.98 11.59 -8.10
CA LYS A 30 -12.24 10.31 -8.79
C LYS A 30 -11.09 9.32 -8.59
N ILE A 31 -9.85 9.78 -8.70
CA ILE A 31 -8.66 8.92 -8.49
C ILE A 31 -8.60 8.41 -7.05
N ARG A 32 -8.93 9.25 -6.06
CA ARG A 32 -8.96 8.81 -4.65
C ARG A 32 -10.03 7.76 -4.41
N ALA A 33 -11.25 7.99 -4.90
CA ALA A 33 -12.35 7.03 -4.76
C ALA A 33 -12.01 5.68 -5.41
N TYR A 34 -11.46 5.71 -6.64
CA TYR A 34 -11.03 4.50 -7.33
C TYR A 34 -9.92 3.76 -6.57
N LYS A 35 -8.95 4.48 -5.99
CA LYS A 35 -7.90 3.88 -5.16
C LYS A 35 -8.50 3.18 -3.92
N GLU A 36 -9.43 3.84 -3.23
CA GLU A 36 -10.08 3.27 -2.04
C GLU A 36 -10.85 2.01 -2.39
N GLU A 37 -11.69 2.04 -3.43
CA GLU A 37 -12.44 0.89 -3.91
C GLU A 37 -11.53 -0.30 -4.29
N LEU A 38 -10.43 -0.02 -5.00
CA LEU A 38 -9.46 -1.04 -5.38
C LEU A 38 -8.78 -1.69 -4.15
N LEU A 39 -8.39 -0.88 -3.16
CA LEU A 39 -7.74 -1.40 -1.94
C LEU A 39 -8.72 -2.19 -1.08
N SER A 40 -9.97 -1.75 -0.99
CA SER A 40 -11.03 -2.50 -0.29
C SER A 40 -11.28 -3.84 -0.96
N ALA A 41 -11.47 -3.87 -2.29
CA ALA A 41 -11.69 -5.12 -3.02
C ALA A 41 -10.48 -6.08 -2.90
N LEU A 42 -9.25 -5.55 -2.91
CA LEU A 42 -8.05 -6.35 -2.66
C LEU A 42 -8.03 -6.91 -1.23
N GLY A 43 -8.43 -6.12 -0.23
CA GLY A 43 -8.53 -6.58 1.16
C GLY A 43 -9.53 -7.71 1.32
N GLU A 44 -10.75 -7.52 0.81
CA GLU A 44 -11.80 -8.55 0.83
C GLU A 44 -11.33 -9.85 0.17
N PHE A 45 -10.70 -9.77 -1.00
CA PHE A 45 -10.13 -10.94 -1.70
C PHE A 45 -9.07 -11.66 -0.87
N LEU A 46 -8.18 -10.91 -0.20
CA LEU A 46 -7.10 -11.50 0.59
C LEU A 46 -7.62 -12.11 1.89
N GLU A 47 -8.62 -11.51 2.54
CA GLU A 47 -9.26 -12.08 3.72
C GLU A 47 -10.00 -13.37 3.40
N GLU A 48 -10.68 -13.45 2.25
CA GLU A 48 -11.40 -14.64 1.82
C GLU A 48 -10.47 -15.82 1.44
N HIS A 49 -9.36 -15.53 0.74
CA HIS A 49 -8.47 -16.56 0.19
C HIS A 49 -7.20 -16.84 0.99
N PHE A 50 -6.79 -15.93 1.87
CA PHE A 50 -5.58 -16.03 2.69
C PHE A 50 -5.89 -15.67 4.17
N PRO A 51 -6.80 -16.41 4.82
CA PRO A 51 -7.16 -16.14 6.21
C PRO A 51 -5.95 -16.24 7.14
N LEU A 52 -6.04 -15.58 8.30
CA LEU A 52 -5.05 -15.68 9.36
C LEU A 52 -4.82 -17.15 9.72
N LEU A 53 -3.54 -17.53 9.77
CA LEU A 53 -3.15 -18.78 10.37
C LEU A 53 -3.06 -18.55 11.86
N GLU A 54 -4.20 -18.70 12.53
CA GLU A 54 -4.18 -19.01 13.95
C GLU A 54 -3.39 -20.31 14.12
N GLU A 55 -2.50 -20.38 15.10
CA GLU A 55 -1.51 -21.43 15.34
C GLU A 55 -2.08 -22.86 15.57
N ASP A 56 -3.38 -23.07 15.36
CA ASP A 56 -4.05 -24.34 15.60
C ASP A 56 -4.29 -25.10 14.29
N GLU A 57 -3.47 -26.13 14.06
CA GLU A 57 -3.82 -27.42 13.39
C GLU A 57 -2.58 -28.25 12.96
N SER A 58 -1.34 -27.90 13.34
CA SER A 58 -0.16 -28.77 13.06
C SER A 58 0.74 -29.14 14.24
N ALA A 59 0.46 -28.67 15.46
CA ALA A 59 1.19 -29.09 16.67
C ALA A 59 0.72 -30.45 17.25
N LYS A 60 0.30 -31.42 16.43
CA LYS A 60 0.14 -32.83 16.85
C LYS A 60 1.34 -33.67 16.42
N LYS A 61 2.52 -33.40 17.02
CA LYS A 61 3.57 -34.39 17.39
C LYS A 61 4.89 -33.69 17.75
N LYS A 62 5.08 -33.40 19.05
CA LYS A 62 6.20 -33.90 19.89
C LYS A 62 6.37 -33.07 21.18
N LYS A 63 6.09 -33.73 22.31
CA LYS A 63 6.71 -33.65 23.66
C LYS A 63 7.35 -32.32 24.14
N LYS A 64 6.70 -31.75 25.19
CA LYS A 64 7.22 -31.14 26.45
C LYS A 64 8.39 -30.13 26.41
N SER A 65 8.06 -28.87 26.70
CA SER A 65 8.71 -28.00 27.71
C SER A 65 7.83 -26.76 28.02
N PRO A 66 7.80 -26.21 29.25
CA PRO A 66 7.07 -24.98 29.57
C PRO A 66 8.02 -23.79 29.43
N ALA A 67 7.83 -22.98 28.40
CA ALA A 67 8.38 -21.64 28.32
C ALA A 67 7.33 -20.77 27.63
N GLU A 68 6.86 -19.76 28.34
CA GLU A 68 5.98 -18.72 27.82
C GLU A 68 6.71 -17.99 26.68
N GLU A 69 6.44 -18.37 25.44
CA GLU A 69 6.77 -17.54 24.28
C GLU A 69 5.64 -16.51 24.12
N PRO A 70 5.96 -15.21 23.94
CA PRO A 70 4.93 -14.22 23.67
C PRO A 70 4.30 -14.59 22.34
N THR A 71 3.02 -14.93 22.34
CA THR A 71 2.24 -15.22 21.13
C THR A 71 2.36 -14.02 20.20
N VAL A 72 3.31 -14.05 19.25
CA VAL A 72 3.49 -12.98 18.29
C VAL A 72 2.32 -13.09 17.33
N GLN A 73 1.36 -12.18 17.45
CA GLN A 73 0.23 -12.10 16.53
C GLN A 73 0.79 -11.92 15.10
N LEU A 74 0.63 -12.94 14.26
CA LEU A 74 1.07 -12.92 12.88
C LEU A 74 0.21 -11.94 12.08
N VAL A 75 0.84 -11.11 11.24
CA VAL A 75 0.12 -10.18 10.37
C VAL A 75 -0.44 -10.91 9.14
N THR A 76 -1.63 -10.51 8.68
CA THR A 76 -2.20 -11.01 7.42
C THR A 76 -1.40 -10.57 6.21
N LEU A 77 -1.58 -11.29 5.09
CA LEU A 77 -1.07 -10.84 3.80
C LEU A 77 -1.64 -9.47 3.39
N HIS A 78 -2.91 -9.21 3.73
CA HIS A 78 -3.56 -7.91 3.54
C HIS A 78 -2.80 -6.79 4.25
N GLU A 79 -2.52 -6.95 5.55
CA GLU A 79 -1.78 -5.95 6.34
C GLU A 79 -0.37 -5.71 5.82
N ILE A 80 0.33 -6.76 5.38
CA ILE A 80 1.67 -6.63 4.79
C ILE A 80 1.60 -5.74 3.54
N LEU A 81 0.69 -6.05 2.62
CA LEU A 81 0.52 -5.30 1.37
C LEU A 81 0.06 -3.87 1.62
N GLU A 82 -0.89 -3.67 2.54
CA GLU A 82 -1.36 -2.35 2.93
C GLU A 82 -0.20 -1.49 3.46
N ARG A 83 0.63 -2.04 4.36
CA ARG A 83 1.80 -1.33 4.89
C ARG A 83 2.80 -0.97 3.79
N LEU A 84 3.07 -1.90 2.85
CA LEU A 84 3.96 -1.65 1.72
C LEU A 84 3.45 -0.52 0.81
N ILE A 85 2.15 -0.55 0.47
CA ILE A 85 1.51 0.47 -0.35
C ILE A 85 1.53 1.82 0.37
N ASN A 86 1.17 1.85 1.66
CA ASN A 86 1.18 3.07 2.45
C ASN A 86 2.59 3.65 2.59
N LYS A 87 3.62 2.80 2.73
CA LYS A 87 5.03 3.22 2.77
C LYS A 87 5.46 3.85 1.44
N LEU A 88 5.12 3.23 0.32
CA LEU A 88 5.40 3.76 -1.02
C LEU A 88 4.73 5.12 -1.24
N MET A 89 3.46 5.25 -0.83
CA MET A 89 2.68 6.47 -1.05
C MET A 89 3.06 7.62 -0.10
N SER A 90 3.47 7.31 1.13
CA SER A 90 3.77 8.33 2.16
C SER A 90 5.22 8.75 2.17
N THR A 91 6.14 7.80 1.93
CA THR A 91 7.59 8.02 1.96
C THR A 91 8.25 7.41 0.71
N PRO A 92 8.02 7.98 -0.49
CA PRO A 92 8.54 7.41 -1.74
C PRO A 92 10.06 7.37 -1.81
N HIS A 93 10.76 8.24 -1.07
CA HIS A 93 12.22 8.27 -0.99
C HIS A 93 12.81 7.15 -0.13
N GLU A 94 11.99 6.53 0.73
CA GLU A 94 12.37 5.40 1.56
C GLU A 94 11.25 4.35 1.55
N PRO A 95 11.06 3.63 0.44
CA PRO A 95 9.92 2.73 0.26
C PRO A 95 10.11 1.38 0.97
N TYR A 96 11.14 1.23 1.79
CA TYR A 96 11.51 -0.01 2.44
C TYR A 96 10.79 -0.17 3.78
N LEU A 97 10.26 -1.37 3.99
CA LEU A 97 9.64 -1.83 5.21
C LEU A 97 10.52 -2.91 5.84
N THR A 98 10.72 -2.83 7.15
CA THR A 98 11.50 -3.81 7.92
C THR A 98 10.61 -4.99 8.30
N ILE A 99 11.03 -6.19 7.91
CA ILE A 99 10.44 -7.47 8.32
C ILE A 99 10.77 -7.67 9.80
N ASN A 100 9.73 -7.91 10.60
CA ASN A 100 9.86 -8.26 12.01
C ASN A 100 9.25 -9.66 12.27
N ASP A 101 9.32 -10.12 13.51
CA ASP A 101 8.87 -11.47 13.90
C ASP A 101 7.36 -11.71 13.69
N SER A 102 6.56 -10.66 13.48
CA SER A 102 5.14 -10.77 13.16
C SER A 102 4.87 -11.15 11.70
N PHE A 103 5.86 -11.06 10.80
CA PHE A 103 5.69 -11.36 9.38
C PHE A 103 5.76 -12.87 9.16
N TRP A 104 4.69 -13.44 8.62
CA TRP A 104 4.69 -14.86 8.28
C TRP A 104 5.61 -15.13 7.07
N PRO A 105 6.69 -15.94 7.22
CA PRO A 105 7.69 -16.12 6.17
C PRO A 105 7.13 -16.57 4.80
N PRO A 106 6.12 -17.46 4.72
CA PRO A 106 5.51 -17.84 3.44
C PRO A 106 4.85 -16.69 2.69
N TYR A 107 4.22 -15.73 3.39
CA TYR A 107 3.67 -14.53 2.74
C TYR A 107 4.76 -13.62 2.20
N VAL A 108 5.83 -13.43 2.96
CA VAL A 108 7.01 -12.67 2.48
C VAL A 108 7.61 -13.36 1.25
N GLU A 109 7.78 -14.67 1.31
CA GLU A 109 8.35 -15.45 0.21
C GLU A 109 7.45 -15.44 -1.03
N LEU A 110 6.13 -15.51 -0.87
CA LEU A 110 5.16 -15.36 -1.95
C LEU A 110 5.36 -14.02 -2.66
N LEU A 111 5.40 -12.92 -1.90
CA LEU A 111 5.58 -11.58 -2.45
C LEU A 111 6.89 -11.45 -3.24
N LEU A 112 7.96 -12.06 -2.74
CA LEU A 112 9.27 -12.02 -3.40
C LEU A 112 9.33 -12.91 -4.63
N ARG A 113 8.81 -14.14 -4.57
CA ARG A 113 8.84 -15.11 -5.68
C ARG A 113 8.02 -14.66 -6.88
N TYR A 114 6.87 -14.05 -6.63
CA TYR A 114 6.00 -13.53 -7.69
C TYR A 114 6.38 -12.11 -8.13
N GLY A 115 7.50 -11.55 -7.64
CA GLY A 115 7.98 -10.22 -8.04
C GLY A 115 7.05 -9.08 -7.64
N ILE A 116 6.25 -9.27 -6.60
CA ILE A 116 5.38 -8.22 -6.04
C ILE A 116 6.21 -7.29 -5.15
N ALA A 117 7.18 -7.85 -4.43
CA ALA A 117 8.12 -7.12 -3.60
C ALA A 117 9.58 -7.49 -3.95
N LEU A 118 10.49 -6.58 -3.59
CA LEU A 118 11.93 -6.75 -3.73
C LEU A 118 12.63 -6.57 -2.38
N ARG A 119 13.68 -7.37 -2.13
CA ARG A 119 14.56 -7.17 -0.96
C ARG A 119 15.51 -5.99 -1.19
N HIS A 120 15.91 -5.34 -0.09
CA HIS A 120 16.97 -4.34 -0.12
C HIS A 120 18.31 -5.01 -0.49
N PRO A 121 19.14 -4.39 -1.34
CA PRO A 121 20.40 -4.99 -1.81
C PRO A 121 21.40 -5.24 -0.67
N GLU A 122 21.38 -4.39 0.37
CA GLU A 122 22.32 -4.44 1.50
C GLU A 122 21.69 -5.01 2.78
N ASP A 123 20.36 -5.10 2.87
CA ASP A 123 19.66 -5.49 4.10
C ASP A 123 18.57 -6.53 3.78
N PRO A 124 18.81 -7.82 4.05
CA PRO A 124 17.85 -8.86 3.72
C PRO A 124 16.54 -8.73 4.51
N ASN A 125 16.52 -8.02 5.64
CA ASN A 125 15.33 -7.83 6.46
C ASN A 125 14.47 -6.66 5.98
N ARG A 126 14.82 -5.99 4.88
CA ARG A 126 14.03 -4.90 4.32
C ARG A 126 13.46 -5.28 2.97
N ILE A 127 12.16 -5.03 2.79
CA ILE A 127 11.45 -5.25 1.53
C ILE A 127 10.73 -3.99 1.08
N ARG A 128 10.59 -3.80 -0.23
CA ARG A 128 9.78 -2.73 -0.82
C ARG A 128 8.89 -3.30 -1.93
N LEU A 129 7.82 -2.58 -2.25
CA LEU A 129 6.99 -2.93 -3.40
C LEU A 129 7.77 -2.75 -4.72
N GLU A 130 7.47 -3.61 -5.70
CA GLU A 130 7.95 -3.47 -7.07
C GLU A 130 7.40 -2.18 -7.73
N ALA A 131 8.17 -1.60 -8.64
CA ALA A 131 7.76 -0.39 -9.35
C ALA A 131 6.92 -0.76 -10.59
N PHE A 132 5.61 -0.87 -10.43
CA PHE A 132 4.69 -1.27 -11.51
C PHE A 132 4.44 -0.19 -12.59
N HIS A 133 5.03 0.99 -12.48
CA HIS A 133 4.75 2.16 -13.33
C HIS A 133 5.75 2.33 -14.50
N GLN A 134 6.33 1.24 -15.00
CA GLN A 134 7.22 1.29 -16.19
C GLN A 134 6.46 1.51 -17.50
#